data_AF-A0A948QF32-F1
#
_entry.id   AF-A0A948QF32-F1
#
_cell.length_a   1.000
_cell.length_b   1.000
_cell.length_c   1.000
_cell.angle_alpha   90.00
_cell.angle_beta   90.00
_cell.angle_gamma   90.00
#
_symmetry.space_group_name_H-M   'P 1'
#
loop_
_entity.id
_entity.type
_entity.pdbx_description
1 polymer ?
#
loop_
_entity_poly.entity_id
_entity_poly.type
_entity_poly.pdbx_seq_one_letter_code
_entity_poly.pdbx_strand_id
1 'polypeptide(L)'
;MKKSRQRIKKTRKEPTRERKPGNPPQITIGWGRGASEYRPGLFTKKCFEKHGEACGADIYYALSEELERLNKERIEIGEKPFERPNYSSFSRYFHWFLILGLIERTDKREAAIYDFLQKRVFYRLTSKGEAEVSAWEDPVRAAHPEFG
;
A
#
# COMPACT_ATOMS: atom_id res chain seq x y z
N MET A 1 7.57 63.31 -3.41
CA MET A 1 7.62 62.56 -2.14
C MET A 1 6.34 61.72 -2.00
N LYS A 2 6.42 60.39 -2.14
CA LYS A 2 5.25 59.48 -2.01
C LYS A 2 5.24 58.85 -0.62
N LYS A 3 4.20 59.10 0.17
CA LYS A 3 4.01 58.56 1.53
C LYS A 3 3.71 57.05 1.45
N SER A 4 4.58 56.24 2.04
CA SER A 4 4.35 54.81 2.26
C SER A 4 3.28 54.61 3.34
N ARG A 5 2.19 53.90 3.02
CA ARG A 5 1.18 53.48 4.00
C ARG A 5 1.72 52.25 4.75
N GLN A 6 1.99 52.41 6.04
CA GLN A 6 2.35 51.28 6.92
C GLN A 6 1.21 50.27 7.01
N ARG A 7 1.52 49.00 6.73
CA ARG A 7 0.60 47.86 6.81
C ARG A 7 0.51 47.40 8.27
N ILE A 8 -0.64 47.62 8.90
CA ILE A 8 -0.91 47.19 10.29
C ILE A 8 -0.84 45.66 10.34
N LYS A 9 0.12 45.10 11.09
CA LYS A 9 0.22 43.66 11.38
C LYS A 9 -0.93 43.29 12.32
N LYS A 10 -1.90 42.50 11.83
CA LYS A 10 -2.92 41.87 12.69
C LYS A 10 -2.23 40.87 13.61
N THR A 11 -2.39 41.04 14.91
CA THR A 11 -1.92 40.10 15.95
C THR A 11 -2.57 38.74 15.72
N ARG A 12 -1.73 37.69 15.70
CA ARG A 12 -2.16 36.30 15.51
C ARG A 12 -3.02 35.90 16.71
N LYS A 13 -4.33 35.71 16.51
CA LYS A 13 -5.21 35.13 17.53
C LYS A 13 -4.74 33.71 17.83
N GLU A 14 -4.64 33.38 19.11
CA GLU A 14 -4.39 32.01 19.57
C GLU A 14 -5.49 31.07 19.04
N PRO A 15 -5.13 29.86 18.58
CA PRO A 15 -6.11 28.91 18.07
C PRO A 15 -6.96 28.39 19.23
N THR A 16 -8.24 28.76 19.24
CA THR A 16 -9.25 28.44 20.29
C THR A 16 -9.72 26.99 20.28
N ARG A 17 -9.07 26.08 19.54
CA ARG A 17 -9.44 24.67 19.47
C ARG A 17 -8.19 23.81 19.44
N GLU A 18 -8.07 22.93 20.43
CA GLU A 18 -7.25 21.73 20.30
C GLU A 18 -7.66 21.03 19.00
N ARG A 19 -6.72 20.98 18.04
CA ARG A 19 -6.90 20.16 16.85
C ARG A 19 -6.91 18.72 17.34
N LYS A 20 -8.03 18.01 17.11
CA LYS A 20 -8.04 16.55 17.16
C LYS A 20 -6.80 16.04 16.42
N PRO A 21 -6.06 15.06 16.94
CA PRO A 21 -4.95 14.47 16.20
C PRO A 21 -5.47 14.10 14.81
N GLY A 22 -4.74 14.52 13.78
CA GLY A 22 -5.15 14.23 12.41
C GLY A 22 -5.34 12.72 12.25
N ASN A 23 -6.36 12.31 11.48
CA ASN A 23 -6.50 10.91 11.09
C ASN A 23 -5.12 10.38 10.66
N PRO A 24 -4.74 9.14 11.04
CA PRO A 24 -3.46 8.60 10.61
C PRO A 24 -3.39 8.61 9.09
N PRO A 25 -2.16 8.57 8.54
CA PRO A 25 -1.91 8.54 7.10
C PRO A 25 -2.87 7.58 6.42
N GLN A 26 -3.82 8.14 5.68
CA GLN A 26 -4.66 7.36 4.78
C GLN A 26 -3.76 6.83 3.65
N ILE A 27 -4.25 5.87 2.87
CA ILE A 27 -3.64 5.58 1.56
C ILE A 27 -3.88 6.82 0.69
N THR A 28 -3.05 7.84 0.84
CA THR A 28 -3.13 9.14 0.15
C THR A 28 -2.38 9.13 -1.18
N ILE A 29 -1.51 8.14 -1.37
CA ILE A 29 -0.73 7.93 -2.57
C ILE A 29 -1.10 6.57 -3.14
N GLY A 30 -1.15 6.47 -4.47
CA GLY A 30 -1.47 5.24 -5.18
C GLY A 30 -0.64 4.04 -4.69
N TRP A 31 -1.19 2.84 -4.88
CA TRP A 31 -0.58 1.59 -4.49
C TRP A 31 0.87 1.48 -4.96
N GLY A 32 1.79 1.25 -4.03
CA GLY A 32 3.22 1.15 -4.31
C GLY A 32 4.03 2.42 -4.13
N ARG A 33 3.47 3.42 -3.47
CA ARG A 33 4.25 4.50 -2.85
C ARG A 33 4.21 4.35 -1.33
N GLY A 34 5.33 4.57 -0.66
CA GLY A 34 5.58 4.27 0.75
C GLY A 34 4.76 5.01 1.82
N ALA A 35 3.53 5.44 1.52
CA ALA A 35 2.67 6.22 2.40
C ALA A 35 1.58 5.41 3.14
N SER A 36 1.43 4.10 2.88
CA SER A 36 0.52 3.28 3.70
C SER A 36 1.28 2.68 4.87
N GLU A 37 0.88 2.99 6.11
CA GLU A 37 1.33 2.29 7.32
C GLU A 37 1.14 0.76 7.20
N TYR A 38 0.15 0.34 6.42
CA TYR A 38 -0.17 -1.06 6.16
C TYR A 38 0.86 -1.83 5.31
N ARG A 39 1.66 -1.13 4.48
CA ARG A 39 2.70 -1.70 3.59
C ARG A 39 2.31 -3.04 2.91
N PRO A 40 1.40 -3.02 1.92
CA PRO A 40 0.89 -4.24 1.26
C PRO A 40 1.97 -5.20 0.71
N GLY A 41 3.13 -4.68 0.30
CA GLY A 41 4.23 -5.50 -0.17
C GLY A 41 4.90 -6.31 0.94
N LEU A 42 5.00 -5.77 2.16
CA LEU A 42 5.50 -6.55 3.31
C LEU A 42 4.53 -7.67 3.69
N PHE A 43 3.22 -7.40 3.63
CA PHE A 43 2.21 -8.46 3.79
C PHE A 43 2.38 -9.54 2.73
N THR A 44 2.53 -9.13 1.47
CA THR A 44 2.73 -10.03 0.34
C THR A 44 3.98 -10.91 0.52
N LYS A 45 5.10 -10.32 0.97
CA LYS A 45 6.32 -11.07 1.28
C LYS A 45 6.06 -12.15 2.34
N LYS A 46 5.43 -11.78 3.46
CA LYS A 46 5.07 -12.71 4.53
C LYS A 46 4.17 -13.86 4.06
N CYS A 47 3.24 -13.60 3.14
CA CYS A 47 2.41 -14.65 2.53
C CYS A 47 3.29 -15.67 1.80
N PHE A 48 4.26 -15.23 1.00
CA PHE A 48 5.16 -16.17 0.33
C PHE A 48 6.11 -16.89 1.29
N GLU A 49 6.65 -16.20 2.30
CA GLU A 49 7.49 -16.85 3.33
C GLU A 49 6.74 -17.95 4.07
N LYS A 50 5.43 -17.77 4.31
CA LYS A 50 4.59 -18.74 4.99
C LYS A 50 4.16 -19.91 4.11
N HIS A 51 3.85 -19.66 2.84
CA HIS A 51 3.20 -20.63 1.95
C HIS A 51 4.13 -21.21 0.87
N GLY A 52 5.31 -20.62 0.65
CA GLY A 52 6.24 -20.95 -0.43
C GLY A 52 5.74 -20.47 -1.80
N GLU A 53 4.59 -20.97 -2.23
CA GLU A 53 3.89 -20.56 -3.44
C GLU A 53 2.50 -20.00 -3.12
N ALA A 54 2.10 -18.93 -3.81
CA ALA A 54 0.77 -18.35 -3.65
C ALA A 54 0.24 -17.76 -4.95
N CYS A 55 -1.10 -17.79 -5.11
CA CYS A 55 -1.75 -17.10 -6.21
C CYS A 55 -1.96 -15.62 -5.88
N GLY A 56 -1.75 -14.74 -6.86
CA GLY A 56 -1.99 -13.30 -6.67
C GLY A 56 -3.41 -12.97 -6.24
N ALA A 57 -4.41 -13.74 -6.69
CA ALA A 57 -5.80 -13.56 -6.26
C ALA A 57 -6.00 -13.95 -4.78
N ASP A 58 -5.40 -15.07 -4.33
CA ASP A 58 -5.48 -15.47 -2.92
C ASP A 58 -4.83 -14.42 -2.01
N ILE A 59 -3.68 -13.88 -2.43
CA ILE A 59 -2.98 -12.80 -1.70
C ILE A 59 -3.87 -11.57 -1.62
N TYR A 60 -4.54 -11.19 -2.72
CA TYR A 60 -5.48 -10.07 -2.71
C TYR A 60 -6.62 -10.27 -1.70
N TYR A 61 -7.20 -11.46 -1.64
CA TYR A 61 -8.27 -11.75 -0.67
C TYR A 61 -7.75 -11.76 0.76
N ALA A 62 -6.62 -12.40 1.04
CA ALA A 62 -6.01 -12.38 2.37
C ALA A 62 -5.66 -10.96 2.84
N LEU A 63 -5.12 -10.13 1.93
CA LEU A 63 -4.86 -8.72 2.17
C LEU A 63 -6.15 -7.94 2.47
N SER A 64 -7.25 -8.30 1.80
CA SER A 64 -8.54 -7.65 1.98
C SER A 64 -9.17 -7.98 3.33
N GLU A 65 -9.08 -9.24 3.77
CA GLU A 65 -9.54 -9.66 5.10
C GLU A 65 -8.74 -8.97 6.21
N GLU A 66 -7.42 -8.84 6.02
CA GLU A 66 -6.56 -8.14 6.97
C GLU A 66 -6.89 -6.63 7.03
N LEU A 67 -7.19 -6.00 5.88
CA LEU A 67 -7.68 -4.62 5.85
C LEU A 67 -9.02 -4.46 6.58
N GLU A 68 -9.94 -5.41 6.44
CA GLU A 68 -11.21 -5.40 7.18
C GLU A 68 -10.99 -5.53 8.68
N ARG A 69 -10.05 -6.37 9.12
CA ARG A 69 -9.65 -6.51 10.53
C ARG A 69 -9.10 -5.18 11.08
N LEU A 70 -8.14 -4.57 10.39
CA LEU A 70 -7.55 -3.28 10.78
C LEU A 70 -8.58 -2.15 10.76
N ASN A 71 -9.52 -2.17 9.82
CA ASN A 71 -10.57 -1.18 9.74
C ASN A 71 -11.52 -1.25 10.94
N LYS A 72 -11.79 -2.43 11.49
CA LYS A 72 -12.56 -2.55 12.74
C LYS A 72 -11.85 -1.85 13.89
N GLU A 73 -10.56 -2.14 14.08
CA GLU A 73 -9.73 -1.50 15.11
C GLU A 73 -9.70 0.03 14.95
N ARG A 74 -9.55 0.52 13.72
CA ARG A 74 -9.56 1.97 13.42
C ARG A 74 -10.91 2.62 13.73
N ILE A 75 -12.02 1.97 13.38
CA ILE A 75 -13.36 2.46 13.67
C ILE A 75 -13.57 2.57 15.19
N GLU A 76 -13.08 1.59 15.96
CA GLU A 76 -13.18 1.59 17.44
C GLU A 76 -12.49 2.79 18.08
N ILE A 77 -11.33 3.21 17.54
CA ILE A 77 -10.58 4.39 18.02
C ILE A 77 -11.01 5.72 17.34
N GLY A 78 -12.08 5.68 16.53
CA GLY A 78 -12.64 6.86 15.86
C GLY A 78 -11.84 7.35 14.65
N GLU A 79 -10.96 6.52 14.10
CA GLU A 79 -10.17 6.81 12.90
C GLU A 79 -10.88 6.40 11.61
N LYS A 80 -10.56 7.09 10.51
CA LYS A 80 -11.10 6.73 9.19
C LYS A 80 -10.52 5.37 8.73
N PRO A 81 -11.36 4.43 8.28
CA PRO A 81 -10.91 3.16 7.72
C PRO A 81 -10.13 3.36 6.41
N PHE A 82 -9.23 2.44 6.13
CA PHE A 82 -8.55 2.33 4.86
C PHE A 82 -9.54 1.98 3.74
N GLU A 83 -9.34 2.62 2.58
CA GLU A 83 -10.07 2.28 1.35
C GLU A 83 -9.43 1.07 0.68
N ARG A 84 -10.23 0.00 0.51
CA ARG A 84 -9.81 -1.22 -0.17
C ARG A 84 -9.74 -0.99 -1.69
N PRO A 85 -8.65 -1.34 -2.36
CA PRO A 85 -8.60 -1.29 -3.82
C PRO A 85 -9.40 -2.44 -4.45
N ASN A 86 -9.81 -2.23 -5.70
CA ASN A 86 -10.24 -3.34 -6.53
C ASN A 86 -9.03 -4.21 -6.96
N TYR A 87 -9.33 -5.43 -7.45
CA TYR A 87 -8.30 -6.38 -7.90
C TYR A 87 -7.45 -5.83 -9.05
N SER A 88 -8.00 -4.98 -9.93
CA SER A 88 -7.22 -4.40 -11.04
C SER A 88 -6.13 -3.44 -10.57
N SER A 89 -6.40 -2.64 -9.54
CA SER A 89 -5.37 -1.77 -8.94
C SER A 89 -4.33 -2.60 -8.20
N PHE A 90 -4.77 -3.63 -7.48
CA PHE A 90 -3.87 -4.58 -6.83
C PHE A 90 -2.98 -5.30 -7.84
N SER A 91 -3.51 -5.79 -8.96
CA SER A 91 -2.73 -6.58 -9.93
C SER A 91 -1.64 -5.75 -10.60
N ARG A 92 -1.92 -4.46 -10.89
CA ARG A 92 -0.90 -3.51 -11.37
C ARG A 92 0.22 -3.29 -10.34
N TYR A 93 -0.16 -3.14 -9.07
CA TYR A 93 0.81 -3.02 -7.98
C TYR A 93 1.67 -4.29 -7.85
N PHE A 94 1.01 -5.44 -7.79
CA PHE A 94 1.66 -6.76 -7.69
C PHE A 94 2.61 -7.03 -8.85
N HIS A 95 2.30 -6.50 -10.04
CA HIS A 95 3.17 -6.63 -11.21
C HIS A 95 4.55 -5.99 -11.03
N TRP A 96 4.68 -4.97 -10.17
CA TRP A 96 6.00 -4.40 -9.88
C TRP A 96 6.95 -5.41 -9.22
N PHE A 97 6.44 -6.33 -8.41
CA PHE A 97 7.28 -7.37 -7.80
C PHE A 97 7.84 -8.34 -8.84
N LEU A 98 7.11 -8.58 -9.93
CA LEU A 98 7.62 -9.33 -11.08
C LEU A 98 8.69 -8.55 -11.83
N ILE A 99 8.44 -7.26 -12.11
CA ILE A 99 9.41 -6.38 -12.80
C ILE A 99 10.72 -6.29 -12.02
N LEU A 100 10.64 -6.16 -10.69
CA LEU A 100 11.79 -6.09 -9.80
C LEU A 100 12.48 -7.45 -9.58
N GLY A 101 11.89 -8.55 -10.06
CA GLY A 101 12.40 -9.89 -9.86
C GLY A 101 12.36 -10.36 -8.40
N LEU A 102 11.46 -9.81 -7.58
CA LEU A 102 11.24 -10.27 -6.20
C LEU A 102 10.45 -11.58 -6.16
N ILE A 103 9.59 -11.77 -7.15
CA ILE A 103 8.81 -12.98 -7.34
C ILE A 103 8.94 -13.44 -8.78
N GLU A 104 8.72 -14.73 -8.99
CA GLU A 104 8.63 -15.33 -10.31
C GLU A 104 7.37 -16.18 -10.44
N ARG A 105 6.91 -16.35 -11.68
CA ARG A 105 5.78 -17.23 -11.99
C ARG A 105 6.24 -18.68 -11.88
N THR A 106 5.37 -19.53 -11.35
CA THR A 106 5.55 -20.98 -11.42
C THR A 106 4.74 -21.55 -12.59
N ASP A 107 5.02 -22.81 -12.95
CA ASP A 107 4.27 -23.50 -14.00
C ASP A 107 2.87 -23.94 -13.54
N LYS A 108 2.57 -23.79 -12.25
CA LYS A 108 1.33 -24.22 -11.64
C LYS A 108 0.17 -23.31 -12.08
N ARG A 109 -0.89 -23.94 -12.60
CA ARG A 109 -2.14 -23.28 -12.98
C ARG A 109 -3.32 -24.10 -12.49
N GLU A 110 -4.26 -23.44 -11.84
CA GLU A 110 -5.49 -24.06 -11.34
C GLU A 110 -6.71 -23.35 -11.92
N ALA A 111 -7.86 -24.04 -11.96
CA ALA A 111 -9.12 -23.38 -12.25
C ALA A 111 -9.38 -22.28 -11.22
N ALA A 112 -9.82 -21.11 -11.69
CA ALA A 112 -10.15 -20.03 -10.79
C ALA A 112 -11.45 -20.31 -10.05
N ILE A 113 -11.46 -20.02 -8.76
CA ILE A 113 -12.66 -19.99 -7.91
C ILE A 113 -13.26 -18.57 -7.83
N TYR A 114 -12.71 -17.63 -8.59
CA TYR A 114 -13.05 -16.21 -8.57
C TYR A 114 -13.66 -15.81 -9.90
N ASP A 115 -14.85 -15.19 -9.89
CA ASP A 115 -15.61 -14.86 -11.10
C ASP A 115 -14.86 -13.92 -12.07
N PHE A 116 -13.92 -13.13 -11.54
CA PHE A 116 -13.12 -12.18 -12.32
C PHE A 116 -11.85 -12.79 -12.95
N LEU A 117 -11.58 -14.08 -12.71
CA LEU A 117 -10.36 -14.76 -13.13
C LEU A 117 -10.73 -16.08 -13.83
N GLN A 118 -10.05 -16.41 -14.94
CA GLN A 118 -10.26 -17.72 -15.59
C GLN A 118 -9.36 -18.81 -15.01
N LYS A 119 -8.12 -18.45 -14.63
CA LYS A 119 -7.10 -19.37 -14.12
C LYS A 119 -6.31 -18.73 -13.01
N ARG A 120 -6.10 -19.45 -11.91
CA ARG A 120 -5.17 -19.08 -10.84
C ARG A 120 -3.75 -19.33 -11.32
N VAL A 121 -2.93 -18.28 -11.28
CA VAL A 121 -1.50 -18.31 -11.58
C VAL A 121 -0.74 -18.16 -10.28
N PHE A 122 0.23 -19.04 -10.07
CA PHE A 122 1.02 -19.08 -8.84
C PHE A 122 2.38 -18.42 -9.04
N TYR A 123 2.88 -17.90 -7.93
CA TYR A 123 4.14 -17.20 -7.84
C TYR A 123 4.90 -17.72 -6.63
N ARG A 124 6.23 -17.55 -6.64
CA ARG A 124 7.10 -17.84 -5.50
C ARG A 124 8.14 -16.75 -5.33
N LEU A 125 8.76 -16.69 -4.16
CA LEU A 125 9.90 -15.81 -3.92
C LEU A 125 11.10 -16.25 -4.75
N THR A 126 11.85 -15.26 -5.24
CA THR A 126 13.21 -15.47 -5.72
C THR A 126 14.19 -15.24 -4.55
N SER A 127 15.45 -15.62 -4.70
CA SER A 127 16.49 -15.29 -3.72
C SER A 127 16.61 -13.77 -3.49
N LYS A 128 16.32 -12.96 -4.52
CA LYS A 128 16.26 -11.50 -4.40
C LYS A 128 15.07 -11.05 -3.54
N GLY A 129 13.90 -11.64 -3.77
CA GLY A 129 12.69 -11.38 -3.00
C GLY A 129 12.84 -11.68 -1.51
N GLU A 130 13.57 -12.74 -1.17
CA GLU A 130 13.89 -13.11 0.21
C GLU A 130 14.82 -12.06 0.86
N ALA A 131 15.89 -11.66 0.18
CA ALA A 131 16.92 -10.78 0.72
C ALA A 131 16.48 -9.31 0.82
N GLU A 132 15.72 -8.79 -0.14
CA GLU A 132 15.36 -7.37 -0.18
C GLU A 132 14.18 -7.05 0.75
N VAL A 133 14.19 -5.82 1.30
CA VAL A 133 13.10 -5.28 2.14
C VAL A 133 12.57 -3.99 1.52
N SER A 134 13.44 -3.06 1.14
CA SER A 134 13.05 -1.75 0.60
C SER A 134 12.18 -1.85 -0.66
N ALA A 135 12.44 -2.84 -1.52
CA ALA A 135 11.66 -3.08 -2.73
C ALA A 135 10.23 -3.58 -2.46
N TRP A 136 10.00 -4.21 -1.30
CA TRP A 136 8.65 -4.58 -0.86
C TRP A 136 7.91 -3.39 -0.23
N GLU A 137 8.64 -2.49 0.42
CA GLU A 137 8.07 -1.30 1.06
C GLU A 137 7.61 -0.24 0.06
N ASP A 138 8.38 -0.04 -1.02
CA ASP A 138 8.10 0.92 -2.09
C ASP A 138 8.70 0.42 -3.42
N PRO A 139 7.99 -0.48 -4.14
CA PRO A 139 8.51 -1.05 -5.38
C PRO A 139 8.64 0.00 -6.50
N VAL A 140 7.84 1.06 -6.49
CA VAL A 140 7.94 2.11 -7.52
C VAL A 140 9.22 2.91 -7.33
N ARG A 141 9.54 3.31 -6.09
CA ARG A 141 10.81 3.99 -5.78
C ARG A 141 12.02 3.09 -5.98
N ALA A 142 11.89 1.79 -5.70
CA ALA A 142 12.96 0.83 -5.97
C ALA A 142 13.24 0.67 -7.47
N ALA A 143 12.20 0.68 -8.31
CA ALA A 143 12.34 0.65 -9.76
C ALA A 143 12.80 1.99 -10.35
N HIS A 144 12.34 3.10 -9.76
CA HIS A 144 12.58 4.47 -10.20
C HIS A 144 13.07 5.36 -9.04
N PRO A 145 14.35 5.24 -8.66
CA PRO A 145 14.93 6.05 -7.59
C PRO A 145 14.84 7.56 -7.86
N GLU A 146 14.74 7.98 -9.13
CA GLU A 146 14.61 9.36 -9.58
C GLU A 146 13.32 10.06 -9.14
N PHE A 147 12.30 9.29 -8.71
CA PHE A 147 11.04 9.83 -8.19
C PHE A 147 11.01 9.95 -6.65
N GLY A 148 12.14 9.71 -5.99
CA GLY A 148 12.26 9.60 -4.53
C GLY A 148 12.85 10.80 -3.82
#